data_AF-A0A1J5BQ41-F1
#
_entry.id   AF-A0A1J5BQ41-F1
#
_cell.length_a   1.000
_cell.length_b   1.000
_cell.length_c   1.000
_cell.angle_alpha   90.00
_cell.angle_beta   90.00
_cell.angle_gamma   90.00
#
_symmetry.space_group_name_H-M   'P 1'
#
loop_
_entity.id
_entity.type
_entity.pdbx_description
1 polymer ?
#
loop_
_entity_poly.entity_id
_entity_poly.type
_entity_poly.pdbx_seq_one_letter_code
_entity_poly.pdbx_strand_id
1 'polypeptide(L)'
;MAKTNESTQFALPATAKKRKSRKRNLRWESLIGPFEAGDYQVVPLTSTNDLREEGELMNHCVGRRYHRWCHIDAVRVFSIRDLDGRRVATASLYFDFDSMRWRIEQCKGYDNTNVCEVFIASEGMTARNELCDIHFLAQYLAALYQRAQENQDGRDQF
;
A
#
# COMPACT_ATOMS: atom_id res chain seq x y z
N MET A 1 -25.83 -65.01 30.34
CA MET A 1 -24.53 -64.32 30.21
C MET A 1 -24.56 -63.49 28.93
N ALA A 2 -24.09 -62.23 29.02
CA ALA A 2 -23.97 -61.21 27.95
C ALA A 2 -23.12 -61.72 26.76
N LYS A 3 -23.06 -61.13 25.55
CA LYS A 3 -22.97 -59.73 25.05
C LYS A 3 -23.51 -59.74 23.58
N THR A 4 -23.74 -58.66 22.82
CA THR A 4 -22.86 -57.52 22.50
C THR A 4 -23.65 -56.44 21.71
N ASN A 5 -23.35 -55.17 22.01
CA ASN A 5 -23.65 -53.98 21.21
C ASN A 5 -22.89 -53.99 19.86
N GLU A 6 -23.38 -53.24 18.87
CA GLU A 6 -22.53 -52.26 18.14
C GLU A 6 -23.33 -51.30 17.26
N SER A 7 -23.46 -50.06 17.74
CA SER A 7 -23.83 -48.89 16.95
C SER A 7 -22.64 -48.50 16.07
N THR A 8 -22.73 -48.72 14.75
CA THR A 8 -21.67 -48.29 13.84
C THR A 8 -21.81 -46.80 13.56
N GLN A 9 -20.98 -46.00 14.23
CA GLN A 9 -20.66 -44.62 13.86
C GLN A 9 -19.91 -44.63 12.52
N PHE A 10 -20.47 -44.00 11.49
CA PHE A 10 -19.70 -43.57 10.32
C PHE A 10 -18.87 -42.34 10.72
N ALA A 11 -17.60 -42.56 11.05
CA ALA A 11 -16.63 -41.49 11.25
C ALA A 11 -16.37 -40.79 9.90
N LEU A 12 -16.66 -39.49 9.84
CA LEU A 12 -16.22 -38.61 8.76
C LEU A 12 -14.68 -38.50 8.82
N PRO A 13 -13.95 -38.57 7.68
CA PRO A 13 -12.51 -38.48 7.70
C PRO A 13 -12.04 -37.08 8.13
N ALA A 14 -10.94 -37.10 8.87
CA ALA A 14 -10.28 -35.96 9.48
C ALA A 14 -9.98 -34.83 8.48
N THR A 15 -10.06 -33.61 9.02
CA THR A 15 -9.80 -32.32 8.38
C THR A 15 -8.66 -32.33 7.36
N ALA A 16 -9.01 -32.12 6.09
CA ALA A 16 -8.03 -31.74 5.07
C ALA A 16 -7.43 -30.38 5.47
N LYS A 17 -6.21 -30.37 6.02
CA LYS A 17 -5.41 -29.15 6.19
C LYS A 17 -5.25 -28.49 4.83
N LYS A 18 -5.98 -27.39 4.58
CA LYS A 18 -5.79 -26.55 3.39
C LYS A 18 -4.31 -26.16 3.33
N ARG A 19 -3.57 -26.71 2.35
CA ARG A 19 -2.24 -26.20 1.98
C ARG A 19 -2.45 -24.74 1.59
N LYS A 20 -1.98 -23.79 2.43
CA LYS A 20 -1.91 -22.38 2.05
C LYS A 20 -1.12 -22.33 0.75
N SER A 21 -1.78 -22.07 -0.38
CA SER A 21 -1.04 -21.83 -1.61
C SER A 21 -0.16 -20.61 -1.34
N ARG A 22 1.14 -20.71 -1.64
CA ARG A 22 2.03 -19.55 -1.61
C ARG A 22 1.46 -18.59 -2.64
N LYS A 23 0.73 -17.56 -2.21
CA LYS A 23 0.21 -16.49 -3.08
C LYS A 23 1.39 -16.02 -3.94
N ARG A 24 1.26 -16.13 -5.27
CA ARG A 24 2.30 -15.77 -6.25
C ARG A 24 2.83 -14.36 -5.95
N ASN A 25 4.14 -14.17 -6.05
CA ASN A 25 4.77 -12.86 -5.92
C ASN A 25 4.61 -12.11 -7.25
N LEU A 26 3.47 -11.45 -7.44
CA LEU A 26 3.25 -10.57 -8.60
C LEU A 26 4.23 -9.40 -8.54
N ARG A 27 4.65 -8.95 -9.72
CA ARG A 27 5.50 -7.78 -9.92
C ARG A 27 4.84 -6.83 -10.92
N TRP A 28 5.19 -5.56 -10.84
CA TRP A 28 4.74 -4.49 -11.74
C TRP A 28 5.85 -3.44 -11.85
N GLU A 29 5.83 -2.69 -12.95
CA GLU A 29 6.79 -1.63 -13.18
C GLU A 29 6.36 -0.32 -12.50
N SER A 30 7.35 0.48 -12.10
CA SER A 30 7.14 1.85 -11.64
C SER A 30 7.86 2.80 -12.57
N LEU A 31 7.15 3.83 -13.03
CA LEU A 31 7.70 4.85 -13.95
C LEU A 31 8.79 5.71 -13.31
N ILE A 32 8.75 5.80 -11.99
CA ILE A 32 9.75 6.49 -11.19
C ILE A 32 10.43 5.48 -10.28
N GLY A 33 11.76 5.57 -10.22
CA GLY A 33 12.57 4.84 -9.25
C GLY A 33 12.54 5.49 -7.86
N PRO A 34 13.32 4.97 -6.91
CA PRO A 34 13.53 5.62 -5.63
C PRO A 34 14.12 7.02 -5.82
N PHE A 35 13.70 7.98 -4.99
CA PHE A 35 14.22 9.35 -4.99
C PHE A 35 14.17 9.97 -3.60
N GLU A 36 14.95 11.03 -3.40
CA GLU A 36 14.94 11.84 -2.19
C GLU A 36 14.22 13.16 -2.44
N ALA A 37 13.49 13.63 -1.43
CA ALA A 37 12.79 14.91 -1.46
C ALA A 37 12.73 15.48 -0.04
N GLY A 38 13.52 16.53 0.23
CA GLY A 38 13.69 17.08 1.58
C GLY A 38 14.29 16.03 2.51
N ASP A 39 13.67 15.85 3.68
CA ASP A 39 14.11 14.92 4.72
C ASP A 39 13.59 13.48 4.51
N TYR A 40 13.11 13.16 3.30
CA TYR A 40 12.47 11.89 3.01
C TYR A 40 13.07 11.17 1.81
N GLN A 41 13.10 9.84 1.91
CA GLN A 41 13.32 8.93 0.80
C GLN A 41 11.98 8.28 0.40
N VAL A 42 11.65 8.35 -0.89
CA VAL A 42 10.46 7.71 -1.46
C VAL A 42 10.89 6.49 -2.26
N VAL A 43 10.31 5.33 -1.95
CA VAL A 43 10.68 4.03 -2.54
C VAL A 43 9.44 3.35 -3.14
N PRO A 44 9.41 3.05 -4.45
CA PRO A 44 8.30 2.32 -5.05
C PRO A 44 8.25 0.87 -4.54
N LEU A 45 7.06 0.39 -4.21
CA LEU A 45 6.82 -1.01 -3.87
C LEU A 45 6.33 -1.74 -5.12
N THR A 46 7.20 -2.55 -5.73
CA THR A 46 7.01 -3.12 -7.08
C THR A 46 6.68 -4.60 -7.09
N SER A 47 6.48 -5.20 -5.92
CA SER A 47 6.08 -6.59 -5.80
C SER A 47 5.12 -6.88 -4.66
N THR A 48 4.46 -8.03 -4.74
CA THR A 48 3.56 -8.51 -3.69
C THR A 48 4.30 -8.70 -2.36
N ASN A 49 5.57 -9.09 -2.41
CA ASN A 49 6.39 -9.22 -1.21
C ASN A 49 6.69 -7.86 -0.59
N ASP A 50 7.03 -6.85 -1.39
CA ASP A 50 7.31 -5.49 -0.88
C ASP A 50 6.08 -4.91 -0.18
N LEU A 51 4.88 -5.10 -0.76
CA LEU A 51 3.63 -4.67 -0.11
C LEU A 51 3.34 -5.43 1.20
N ARG A 52 3.72 -6.71 1.29
CA ARG A 52 3.54 -7.49 2.52
C ARG A 52 4.48 -7.02 3.61
N GLU A 53 5.76 -6.85 3.27
CA GLU A 53 6.77 -6.35 4.18
C GLU A 53 6.39 -4.96 4.70
N GLU A 54 5.97 -4.05 3.80
CA GLU A 54 5.45 -2.74 4.19
C GLU A 54 4.25 -2.87 5.12
N GLY A 55 3.28 -3.71 4.76
CA GLY A 55 2.09 -3.94 5.58
C GLY A 55 2.37 -4.49 6.97
N GLU A 56 3.36 -5.37 7.10
CA GLU A 56 3.80 -5.95 8.36
C GLU A 56 4.54 -4.91 9.21
N LEU A 57 5.48 -4.15 8.64
CA LEU A 57 6.29 -3.17 9.36
C LEU A 57 5.52 -1.90 9.74
N MET A 58 4.58 -1.47 8.88
CA MET A 58 3.72 -0.31 9.13
C MET A 58 2.41 -0.66 9.84
N ASN A 59 2.20 -1.94 10.18
CA ASN A 59 0.99 -2.44 10.82
C ASN A 59 -0.32 -2.00 10.11
N HIS A 60 -0.39 -2.15 8.79
CA HIS A 60 -1.57 -1.77 8.01
C HIS A 60 -1.86 -2.72 6.85
N CYS A 61 -3.01 -2.54 6.18
CA CYS A 61 -3.58 -3.55 5.31
C CYS A 61 -3.07 -3.57 3.85
N VAL A 62 -2.11 -2.73 3.47
CA VAL A 62 -1.64 -2.59 2.09
C VAL A 62 -1.21 -3.94 1.46
N GLY A 63 -0.51 -4.79 2.23
CA GLY A 63 -0.05 -6.11 1.79
C GLY A 63 -1.15 -7.16 1.52
N ARG A 64 -2.42 -6.87 1.83
CA ARG A 64 -3.52 -7.84 1.71
C ARG A 64 -4.12 -7.92 0.32
N ARG A 65 -4.37 -6.77 -0.33
CA ARG A 65 -5.16 -6.67 -1.58
C ARG A 65 -4.55 -5.81 -2.68
N TYR A 66 -3.69 -4.85 -2.36
CA TYR A 66 -3.16 -3.88 -3.33
C TYR A 66 -2.39 -4.51 -4.49
N HIS A 67 -1.72 -5.64 -4.27
CA HIS A 67 -0.97 -6.38 -5.30
C HIS A 67 -1.77 -6.67 -6.59
N ARG A 68 -3.10 -6.87 -6.50
CA ARG A 68 -3.93 -7.10 -7.69
C ARG A 68 -4.11 -5.82 -8.51
N TRP A 69 -4.32 -4.69 -7.85
CA TRP A 69 -4.53 -3.40 -8.48
C TRP A 69 -3.22 -2.82 -9.04
N CYS A 70 -2.10 -3.06 -8.35
CA CYS A 70 -0.80 -2.69 -8.88
C CYS A 70 -0.42 -3.51 -10.12
N HIS A 71 -0.75 -4.79 -10.14
CA HIS A 71 -0.45 -5.66 -11.27
C HIS A 71 -1.24 -5.34 -12.55
N ILE A 72 -2.36 -4.62 -12.44
CA ILE A 72 -3.18 -4.17 -13.59
C ILE A 72 -3.05 -2.67 -13.86
N ASP A 73 -2.01 -2.04 -13.32
CA ASP A 73 -1.70 -0.62 -13.53
C ASP A 73 -2.75 0.39 -13.04
N ALA A 74 -3.66 -0.05 -12.15
CA ALA A 74 -4.66 0.83 -11.55
C ALA A 74 -4.15 1.58 -10.32
N VAL A 75 -3.15 1.03 -9.63
CA VAL A 75 -2.63 1.56 -8.36
C VAL A 75 -1.11 1.49 -8.31
N ARG A 76 -0.49 2.47 -7.66
CA ARG A 76 0.94 2.46 -7.32
C ARG A 76 1.12 2.79 -5.86
N VAL A 77 2.05 2.10 -5.19
CA VAL A 77 2.28 2.27 -3.76
C VAL A 77 3.74 2.56 -3.52
N PHE A 78 4.00 3.50 -2.61
CA PHE A 78 5.31 3.96 -2.25
C PHE A 78 5.48 3.93 -0.73
N SER A 79 6.65 3.48 -0.29
CA SER A 79 7.12 3.65 1.09
C SER A 79 7.83 4.99 1.18
N ILE A 80 7.42 5.82 2.14
CA ILE A 80 8.08 7.07 2.50
C ILE A 80 8.87 6.80 3.78
N ARG A 81 10.15 7.14 3.73
CA ARG A 81 11.12 6.86 4.78
C ARG A 81 11.83 8.14 5.19
N ASP A 82 12.30 8.21 6.43
CA ASP A 82 13.28 9.22 6.84
C ASP A 82 14.65 8.92 6.17
N LEU A 83 15.60 9.86 6.31
CA LEU A 83 16.96 9.69 5.75
C LEU A 83 17.76 8.55 6.40
N ASP A 84 17.33 8.06 7.58
CA ASP A 84 17.90 6.87 8.23
C ASP A 84 17.27 5.57 7.68
N GLY A 85 16.32 5.66 6.76
CA GLY A 85 15.61 4.53 6.15
C GLY A 85 14.44 3.97 6.98
N ARG A 86 14.06 4.61 8.08
CA ARG A 86 12.86 4.23 8.86
C ARG A 86 11.61 4.62 8.10
N ARG A 87 10.64 3.71 8.02
CA ARG A 87 9.36 3.97 7.36
C ARG A 87 8.50 4.91 8.21
N VAL A 88 8.09 6.01 7.62
CA VAL A 88 7.27 7.04 8.29
C VAL A 88 5.86 7.11 7.71
N ALA A 89 5.69 6.79 6.43
CA ALA A 89 4.39 6.73 5.78
C ALA A 89 4.38 5.77 4.58
N THR A 90 3.19 5.36 4.18
CA THR A 90 2.94 4.64 2.94
C THR A 90 1.90 5.43 2.14
N ALA A 91 2.23 5.77 0.91
CA ALA A 91 1.36 6.50 -0.01
C ALA A 91 0.88 5.57 -1.13
N SER A 92 -0.42 5.60 -1.42
CA SER A 92 -1.01 4.96 -2.60
C SER A 92 -1.53 6.01 -3.57
N LEU A 93 -1.23 5.80 -4.85
CA LEU A 93 -1.79 6.52 -5.98
C LEU A 93 -2.77 5.62 -6.70
N TYR A 94 -3.87 6.17 -7.20
CA TYR A 94 -4.77 5.50 -8.13
C TYR A 94 -4.84 6.27 -9.44
N PHE A 95 -5.06 5.54 -10.54
CA PHE A 95 -5.35 6.16 -11.82
C PHE A 95 -6.85 6.44 -11.95
N ASP A 96 -7.19 7.71 -12.05
CA ASP A 96 -8.55 8.16 -12.33
C ASP A 96 -8.78 8.14 -13.85
N PHE A 97 -9.59 7.18 -14.31
CA PHE A 97 -9.90 7.01 -15.73
C PHE A 97 -10.81 8.11 -16.30
N ASP A 98 -11.58 8.82 -15.46
CA ASP A 98 -12.44 9.90 -15.95
C ASP A 98 -11.63 11.15 -16.27
N SER A 99 -10.64 11.46 -15.42
CA SER A 99 -9.73 12.59 -15.65
C SER A 99 -8.42 12.22 -16.34
N MET A 100 -8.20 10.93 -16.58
CA MET A 100 -6.95 10.35 -17.12
C MET A 100 -5.72 10.82 -16.34
N ARG A 101 -5.80 10.82 -15.00
CA ARG A 101 -4.75 11.34 -14.12
C ARG A 101 -4.48 10.46 -12.91
N TRP A 102 -3.21 10.38 -12.52
CA TRP A 102 -2.81 9.83 -11.23
C TRP A 102 -3.19 10.78 -10.09
N ARG A 103 -3.80 10.23 -9.03
CA ARG A 103 -4.22 10.95 -7.83
C ARG A 103 -3.82 10.18 -6.59
N ILE A 104 -3.62 10.90 -5.48
CA ILE A 104 -3.43 10.27 -4.17
C ILE A 104 -4.75 9.61 -3.76
N GLU A 105 -4.68 8.33 -3.43
CA GLU A 105 -5.78 7.61 -2.77
C GLU A 105 -5.64 7.78 -1.26
N GLN A 106 -4.49 7.38 -0.70
CA GLN A 106 -4.20 7.45 0.74
C GLN A 106 -2.72 7.76 0.99
N CYS A 107 -2.44 8.40 2.12
CA CYS A 107 -1.11 8.50 2.69
C CYS A 107 -1.23 8.33 4.21
N LYS A 108 -0.62 7.27 4.75
CA LYS A 108 -0.84 6.82 6.14
C LYS A 108 0.45 6.41 6.81
N GLY A 109 0.59 6.74 8.08
CA GLY A 109 1.68 6.29 8.93
C GLY A 109 1.43 4.91 9.52
N TYR A 110 2.27 4.55 10.49
CA TYR A 110 2.13 3.33 11.29
C TYR A 110 0.70 3.22 11.86
N ASP A 111 0.13 2.02 11.80
CA ASP A 111 -1.23 1.70 12.26
C ASP A 111 -2.34 2.58 11.65
N ASN A 112 -2.18 2.99 10.38
CA ASN A 112 -3.09 3.87 9.65
C ASN A 112 -3.21 5.29 10.24
N THR A 113 -2.21 5.74 10.98
CA THR A 113 -2.17 7.10 11.55
C THR A 113 -2.26 8.16 10.46
N ASN A 114 -2.97 9.26 10.72
CA ASN A 114 -2.97 10.42 9.83
C ASN A 114 -1.63 11.15 9.96
N VAL A 115 -0.91 11.27 8.85
CA VAL A 115 0.41 11.90 8.74
C VAL A 115 0.41 13.08 7.77
N CYS A 116 -0.73 13.38 7.16
CA CYS A 116 -0.89 14.52 6.26
C CYS A 116 -1.41 15.77 6.98
N GLU A 117 -2.00 15.61 8.15
CA GLU A 117 -2.61 16.70 8.93
C GLU A 117 -2.16 16.61 10.39
N VAL A 118 -1.69 17.73 10.95
CA VAL A 118 -1.43 17.86 12.40
C VAL A 118 -2.57 18.65 13.02
N PHE A 119 -3.05 18.19 14.18
CA PHE A 119 -3.94 18.97 15.03
C PHE A 119 -3.11 19.92 15.89
N ILE A 120 -3.31 21.23 15.70
CA ILE A 120 -2.72 22.25 16.59
C ILE A 120 -3.84 22.80 17.48
N ALA A 121 -3.76 22.49 18.77
CA ALA A 121 -4.58 23.10 19.79
C ALA A 121 -3.83 24.30 20.38
N SER A 122 -4.18 25.50 19.95
CA SER A 122 -3.76 26.73 20.64
C SER A 122 -4.79 27.08 21.71
N GLU A 123 -4.34 27.33 22.94
CA GLU A 123 -5.23 27.76 24.04
C GLU A 123 -6.10 28.95 23.62
N GLY A 124 -7.43 28.80 23.71
CA GLY A 124 -8.39 29.86 23.43
C GLY A 124 -8.77 30.09 21.96
N MET A 125 -8.25 29.31 21.00
CA MET A 125 -8.63 29.39 19.57
C MET A 125 -9.19 28.06 19.04
N THR A 126 -10.08 28.14 18.05
CA THR A 126 -10.65 26.96 17.38
C THR A 126 -9.54 26.11 16.78
N ALA A 127 -9.49 24.81 17.15
CA ALA A 127 -8.52 23.87 16.60
C ALA A 127 -8.55 23.89 15.07
N ARG A 128 -7.36 23.88 14.44
CA ARG A 128 -7.20 23.79 12.98
C ARG A 128 -6.27 22.63 12.65
N ASN A 129 -6.53 22.02 11.51
CA ASN A 129 -5.64 21.03 10.91
C ASN A 129 -4.65 21.78 10.01
N GLU A 130 -3.36 21.62 10.28
CA GLU A 130 -2.30 22.10 9.39
C GLU A 130 -1.75 20.95 8.54
N LEU A 131 -1.46 21.24 7.27
CA LEU A 131 -0.91 20.26 6.34
C LEU A 131 0.57 20.03 6.63
N CYS A 132 0.98 18.77 6.73
CA CYS A 132 2.36 18.38 6.98
C CYS A 132 3.20 18.36 5.70
N ASP A 133 4.53 18.33 5.83
CA ASP A 133 5.44 18.12 4.69
C ASP A 133 5.13 16.83 3.91
N ILE A 134 4.73 15.76 4.62
CA ILE A 134 4.31 14.50 4.00
C ILE A 134 3.09 14.68 3.10
N HIS A 135 2.17 15.62 3.40
CA HIS A 135 1.07 15.94 2.51
C HIS A 135 1.58 16.50 1.19
N PHE A 136 2.46 17.51 1.24
CA PHE A 136 3.02 18.12 0.05
C PHE A 136 3.90 17.15 -0.74
N LEU A 137 4.65 16.29 -0.06
CA LEU A 137 5.43 15.22 -0.68
C LEU A 137 4.53 14.23 -1.44
N ALA A 138 3.40 13.82 -0.84
CA ALA A 138 2.47 12.92 -1.50
C ALA A 138 1.83 13.57 -2.76
N GLN A 139 1.54 14.88 -2.72
CA GLN A 139 1.04 15.63 -3.88
C GLN A 139 2.10 15.73 -4.97
N TYR A 140 3.33 16.05 -4.58
CA TYR A 140 4.48 16.09 -5.47
C TYR A 140 4.71 14.73 -6.14
N LEU A 141 4.63 13.64 -5.38
CA LEU A 141 4.74 12.27 -5.86
C LEU A 141 3.69 11.96 -6.95
N ALA A 142 2.43 12.31 -6.74
CA ALA A 142 1.37 12.11 -7.73
C ALA A 142 1.65 12.89 -9.02
N ALA A 143 2.06 14.16 -8.90
CA ALA A 143 2.41 15.00 -10.04
C ALA A 143 3.64 14.48 -10.80
N LEU A 144 4.65 14.00 -10.09
CA LEU A 144 5.85 13.41 -10.67
C LEU A 144 5.51 12.13 -11.46
N TYR A 145 4.66 11.27 -10.89
CA TYR A 145 4.22 10.05 -11.56
C TYR A 145 3.41 10.35 -12.82
N GLN A 146 2.50 11.33 -12.74
CA GLN A 146 1.72 11.81 -13.89
C GLN A 146 2.64 12.28 -15.02
N ARG A 147 3.64 13.11 -14.72
CA ARG A 147 4.59 13.59 -15.72
C ARG A 147 5.43 12.45 -16.33
N ALA A 148 5.79 11.46 -15.53
CA ALA A 148 6.52 10.29 -16.02
C ALA A 148 5.68 9.47 -17.01
N GLN A 149 4.38 9.30 -16.73
CA GLN A 149 3.42 8.66 -17.64
C GLN A 149 3.30 9.44 -18.95
N GLU A 150 3.06 10.75 -18.90
CA GLU A 150 2.95 11.60 -20.10
C GLU A 150 4.20 11.52 -20.99
N ASN A 151 5.39 11.47 -20.38
CA ASN A 151 6.65 11.30 -21.11
C ASN A 151 6.84 9.90 -21.70
N GLN A 152 6.26 8.86 -21.09
CA GLN A 152 6.29 7.51 -21.67
C GLN A 152 5.31 7.42 -22.85
N ASP A 153 4.07 7.87 -22.66
CA ASP A 153 3.03 7.85 -23.68
C ASP A 153 3.44 8.66 -24.92
N GLY A 154 4.20 9.75 -24.75
CA GLY A 154 4.75 10.53 -25.86
C GLY A 154 5.94 9.87 -26.57
N ARG A 155 6.67 8.96 -25.91
CA ARG A 155 7.76 8.17 -26.53
C ARG A 155 7.24 6.99 -27.33
N ASP A 156 6.13 6.40 -26.91
CA ASP A 156 5.52 5.24 -27.58
C ASP A 156 4.72 5.63 -28.84
N GLN A 157 4.63 6.92 -29.17
CA GLN A 157 3.96 7.46 -30.37
C GLN A 157 4.87 7.65 -31.59
N PHE A 158 6.18 7.37 -31.47
CA PHE A 158 7.18 7.50 -32.54
C PHE A 158 7.98 6.20 -32.72
#